data_AF-A0AAX6DQS1-F1
#
_entry.id   AF-A0AAX6DQS1-F1
#
_cell.length_a   1.000
_cell.length_b   1.000
_cell.length_c   1.000
_cell.angle_alpha   90.00
_cell.angle_beta   90.00
_cell.angle_gamma   90.00
#
_symmetry.space_group_name_H-M   'P 1'
#
loop_
_entity.id
_entity.type
_entity.pdbx_description
1 polymer ?
#
loop_
_entity_poly.entity_id
_entity_poly.type
_entity_poly.pdbx_seq_one_letter_code
_entity_poly.pdbx_strand_id
1 'polypeptide(L)'
;MAARFGATIVPFGVVGEDDIGELVFDYNDQMKIPYLKQWIEDHNKQAGGNIRAGMEGEVANQDMYYPGVIPKIPGRFYYLFGKPIETRGMGNLKDRDSANEVYLRIKSDVEGLISYLKTKREEDPYRSIVQRAISQYSMVDPSEVPTFEP
;
A
#
# COMPACT_ATOMS: atom_id res chain seq x y z
N MET A 1 2.83 15.67 10.14
CA MET A 1 1.60 15.41 10.94
C MET A 1 1.89 14.61 12.20
N ALA A 2 2.50 13.42 12.12
CA ALA A 2 2.80 12.58 13.30
C ALA A 2 3.54 13.34 14.42
N ALA A 3 4.64 14.02 14.10
CA ALA A 3 5.41 14.82 15.06
C ALA A 3 4.62 15.95 15.74
N ARG A 4 3.68 16.59 15.01
CA ARG A 4 2.84 17.66 15.55
C ARG A 4 1.94 17.18 16.69
N PHE A 5 1.51 15.92 16.62
CA PHE A 5 0.62 15.30 17.60
C PHE A 5 1.36 14.30 18.52
N GLY A 6 2.69 14.18 18.37
CA GLY A 6 3.49 13.20 19.11
C GLY A 6 3.09 11.74 18.82
N ALA A 7 2.52 11.46 17.64
CA ALA A 7 2.06 10.13 17.27
C ALA A 7 3.23 9.22 16.89
N THR A 8 3.16 7.95 17.29
CA THR A 8 4.14 6.94 16.90
C THR A 8 3.96 6.58 15.43
N ILE A 9 5.06 6.53 14.69
CA ILE A 9 5.09 6.06 13.31
C ILE A 9 5.51 4.58 13.35
N VAL A 10 4.74 3.71 12.71
CA VAL A 10 5.13 2.30 12.53
C VAL A 10 5.33 2.08 11.03
N PRO A 11 6.58 1.90 10.55
CA PRO A 11 6.82 1.51 9.16
C PRO A 11 6.32 0.08 8.96
N PHE A 12 5.68 -0.19 7.82
CA PHE A 12 5.25 -1.53 7.47
C PHE A 12 5.38 -1.77 5.97
N GLY A 13 5.64 -3.02 5.61
CA GLY A 13 5.68 -3.49 4.23
C GLY A 13 4.55 -4.48 3.96
N VAL A 14 4.02 -4.44 2.75
CA VAL A 14 3.01 -5.39 2.25
C VAL A 14 3.40 -5.86 0.85
N VAL A 15 3.33 -7.16 0.60
CA VAL A 15 3.56 -7.75 -0.73
C VAL A 15 2.44 -8.75 -1.06
N GLY A 16 1.98 -8.73 -2.32
CA GLY A 16 0.96 -9.64 -2.85
C GLY A 16 -0.39 -9.01 -3.17
N GLU A 17 -0.52 -7.69 -3.03
CA GLU A 17 -1.73 -6.97 -3.47
C GLU A 17 -1.95 -7.05 -4.98
N ASP A 18 -0.88 -7.07 -5.77
CA ASP A 18 -0.90 -7.25 -7.22
C ASP A 18 -1.43 -8.61 -7.69
N ASP A 19 -1.51 -9.60 -6.79
CA ASP A 19 -2.03 -10.94 -7.12
C ASP A 19 -3.57 -11.02 -7.06
N ILE A 20 -4.26 -10.02 -6.53
CA ILE A 20 -5.72 -10.14 -6.31
C ILE A 20 -6.55 -9.77 -7.54
N GLY A 21 -6.01 -8.96 -8.44
CA GLY A 21 -6.74 -8.50 -9.61
C GLY A 21 -5.88 -7.91 -10.71
N GLU A 22 -6.44 -7.91 -11.92
CA GLU A 22 -5.89 -7.19 -13.07
C GLU A 22 -6.67 -5.91 -13.31
N LEU A 23 -5.97 -4.78 -13.43
CA LEU A 23 -6.55 -3.55 -13.91
C LEU A 23 -6.78 -3.67 -15.42
N VAL A 24 -8.05 -3.65 -15.85
CA VAL A 24 -8.43 -3.81 -17.26
C VAL A 24 -9.12 -2.58 -17.85
N PHE A 25 -9.51 -1.64 -16.99
CA PHE A 25 -10.22 -0.43 -17.41
C PHE A 25 -9.82 0.74 -16.52
N ASP A 26 -8.77 1.43 -16.93
CA ASP A 26 -8.13 2.52 -16.18
C ASP A 26 -8.83 3.88 -16.41
N TYR A 27 -8.31 4.92 -15.76
CA TYR A 27 -8.81 6.28 -15.93
C TYR A 27 -8.75 6.75 -17.39
N ASN A 28 -7.65 6.49 -18.10
CA ASN A 28 -7.47 6.98 -19.47
C ASN A 28 -8.48 6.34 -20.42
N ASP A 29 -8.82 5.08 -20.19
CA ASP A 29 -9.85 4.37 -20.95
C ASP A 29 -11.25 4.89 -20.63
N GLN A 30 -11.54 5.17 -19.35
CA GLN A 30 -12.80 5.75 -18.92
C GLN A 30 -13.03 7.15 -19.52
N MET A 31 -11.99 7.98 -19.56
CA MET A 31 -12.07 9.35 -20.10
C MET A 31 -12.31 9.40 -21.61
N LYS A 32 -12.09 8.30 -22.35
CA LYS A 32 -12.43 8.19 -23.77
C LYS A 32 -13.93 7.96 -24.00
N ILE A 33 -14.68 7.54 -22.98
CA ILE A 33 -16.12 7.30 -23.07
C ILE A 33 -16.88 8.55 -22.58
N PRO A 34 -17.64 9.26 -23.45
CA PRO A 34 -18.22 10.56 -23.11
C PRO A 34 -19.09 10.56 -21.84
N TYR A 35 -19.91 9.52 -21.65
CA TYR A 35 -20.77 9.41 -20.48
C TYR A 35 -19.99 9.19 -19.18
N LEU A 36 -18.97 8.31 -19.19
CA LEU A 36 -18.15 8.05 -18.00
C LEU A 36 -17.28 9.26 -17.65
N LYS A 37 -16.69 9.90 -18.66
CA LYS A 37 -15.96 11.15 -18.49
C LYS A 37 -16.82 12.19 -17.75
N GLN A 38 -18.04 12.44 -18.24
CA GLN A 38 -18.93 13.42 -17.62
C GLN A 38 -19.30 13.03 -16.19
N TRP A 39 -19.59 11.75 -15.96
CA TRP A 39 -19.89 11.23 -14.62
C TRP A 39 -18.71 11.42 -13.63
N ILE A 40 -17.47 11.13 -14.05
CA ILE A 40 -16.25 11.29 -13.24
C ILE A 40 -16.03 12.78 -12.94
N GLU A 41 -16.08 13.64 -13.95
CA GLU A 41 -15.91 15.09 -13.77
C GLU A 41 -16.95 15.67 -12.80
N ASP A 42 -18.22 15.27 -12.93
CA ASP A 42 -19.29 15.77 -12.07
C ASP A 42 -19.19 15.24 -10.63
N HIS A 43 -18.77 13.99 -10.43
CA HIS A 43 -18.48 13.45 -9.10
C HIS A 43 -17.33 14.18 -8.42
N ASN A 44 -16.24 14.44 -9.14
CA ASN A 44 -15.08 15.15 -8.60
C ASN A 44 -15.40 16.59 -8.23
N LYS A 45 -16.25 17.28 -9.02
CA LYS A 45 -16.76 18.62 -8.67
C LYS A 45 -17.61 18.58 -7.40
N GLN A 46 -18.48 17.58 -7.25
CA GLN A 46 -19.37 17.46 -6.09
C GLN A 46 -18.64 17.03 -4.80
N ALA A 47 -17.56 16.25 -4.91
CA ALA A 47 -16.77 15.76 -3.78
C ALA A 47 -15.93 16.84 -3.06
N GLY A 48 -16.08 18.12 -3.42
CA GLY A 48 -15.42 19.25 -2.75
C GLY A 48 -14.32 19.94 -3.56
N GLY A 49 -14.16 19.59 -4.84
CA GLY A 49 -13.20 20.23 -5.74
C GLY A 49 -11.73 19.91 -5.43
N ASN A 50 -10.81 20.50 -6.20
CA ASN A 50 -9.37 20.28 -6.06
C ASN A 50 -8.84 21.00 -4.80
N ILE A 51 -8.75 20.28 -3.68
CA ILE A 51 -8.16 20.76 -2.42
C ILE A 51 -6.67 21.08 -2.53
N ARG A 52 -6.03 20.71 -3.65
CA ARG A 52 -4.63 21.01 -4.01
C ARG A 52 -4.54 22.03 -5.16
N ALA A 53 -5.56 22.84 -5.37
CA ALA A 53 -5.54 23.91 -6.37
C ALA A 53 -4.29 24.80 -6.20
N GLY A 54 -3.51 24.96 -7.27
CA GLY A 54 -2.25 25.71 -7.27
C GLY A 54 -0.98 24.88 -7.04
N MET A 55 -1.10 23.57 -6.83
CA MET A 55 0.03 22.64 -6.91
C MET A 55 0.27 22.21 -8.36
N GLU A 56 1.51 21.86 -8.69
CA GLU A 56 1.90 21.37 -10.02
C GLU A 56 2.33 19.89 -9.98
N GLY A 57 2.34 19.24 -11.14
CA GLY A 57 2.78 17.85 -11.32
C GLY A 57 1.80 16.82 -10.78
N GLU A 58 2.28 15.58 -10.57
CA GLU A 58 1.45 14.44 -10.12
C GLU A 58 0.72 14.71 -8.80
N VAL A 59 1.29 15.54 -7.93
CA VAL A 59 0.69 15.90 -6.65
C VAL A 59 -0.61 16.67 -6.81
N ALA A 60 -0.77 17.38 -7.93
CA ALA A 60 -1.98 18.13 -8.27
C ALA A 60 -3.11 17.26 -8.85
N ASN A 61 -2.80 16.03 -9.25
CA ASN A 61 -3.80 15.10 -9.78
C ASN A 61 -4.62 14.52 -8.60
N GLN A 62 -5.92 14.81 -8.60
CA GLN A 62 -6.85 14.40 -7.54
C GLN A 62 -8.12 13.74 -8.08
N ASP A 63 -8.15 13.41 -9.36
CA ASP A 63 -9.36 12.85 -9.96
C ASP A 63 -9.65 11.47 -9.36
N MET A 64 -10.76 11.39 -8.66
CA MET A 64 -11.28 10.17 -8.09
C MET A 64 -12.08 9.42 -9.15
N TYR A 65 -11.74 8.16 -9.36
CA TYR A 65 -12.43 7.27 -10.29
C TYR A 65 -12.39 5.83 -9.74
N TYR A 66 -13.31 5.00 -10.24
CA TYR A 66 -13.35 3.59 -9.90
C TYR A 66 -12.82 2.78 -11.08
N PRO A 67 -11.64 2.13 -10.96
CA PRO A 67 -11.12 1.28 -12.03
C PRO A 67 -11.96 0.02 -12.21
N GLY A 68 -11.99 -0.50 -13.44
CA GLY A 68 -12.45 -1.87 -13.69
C GLY A 68 -11.34 -2.87 -13.38
N VAL A 69 -11.60 -3.78 -12.46
CA VAL A 69 -10.65 -4.81 -11.99
C VAL A 69 -11.26 -6.20 -12.16
N ILE A 70 -10.51 -7.12 -12.77
CA ILE A 70 -10.90 -8.54 -12.85
C ILE A 70 -10.13 -9.32 -11.78
N PRO A 71 -10.79 -10.15 -10.95
CA PRO A 71 -10.11 -10.91 -9.91
C PRO A 71 -9.15 -11.96 -10.51
N LYS A 72 -7.99 -12.12 -9.88
CA LYS A 72 -7.02 -13.20 -10.15
C LYS A 72 -7.10 -14.25 -9.06
N ILE A 73 -6.50 -15.42 -9.29
CA ILE A 73 -6.32 -16.44 -8.24
C ILE A 73 -5.26 -15.91 -7.26
N PRO A 74 -5.64 -15.51 -6.03
CA PRO A 74 -4.73 -14.78 -5.17
C PRO A 74 -3.63 -15.67 -4.61
N GLY A 75 -2.41 -15.12 -4.57
CA GLY A 75 -1.32 -15.68 -3.76
C GLY A 75 -1.57 -15.48 -2.26
N ARG A 76 -0.51 -15.54 -1.46
CA ARG A 76 -0.55 -15.08 -0.06
C ARG A 76 -0.17 -13.61 0.02
N PHE A 77 -0.73 -12.93 1.01
CA PHE A 77 -0.23 -11.64 1.45
C PHE A 77 0.87 -11.81 2.49
N TYR A 78 1.88 -10.96 2.39
CA TYR A 78 3.00 -10.92 3.32
C TYR A 78 3.01 -9.55 3.97
N TYR A 79 2.98 -9.51 5.30
CA TYR A 79 2.97 -8.29 6.10
C TYR A 79 4.13 -8.30 7.07
N LEU A 80 4.89 -7.21 7.16
CA LEU A 80 5.91 -7.05 8.19
C LEU A 80 5.89 -5.62 8.73
N PHE A 81 5.81 -5.52 10.05
CA PHE A 81 5.89 -4.26 10.78
C PHE A 81 7.32 -4.05 11.24
N GLY A 82 7.89 -2.92 10.87
CA GLY A 82 9.20 -2.50 11.36
C GLY A 82 9.10 -1.90 12.76
N LYS A 83 10.25 -1.42 13.25
CA LYS A 83 10.36 -0.85 14.59
C LYS A 83 9.55 0.45 14.72
N PRO A 84 8.70 0.59 15.74
CA PRO A 84 8.01 1.84 16.02
C PRO A 84 8.97 3.01 16.28
N ILE A 85 8.63 4.19 15.77
CA ILE A 85 9.39 5.44 15.90
C ILE A 85 8.52 6.43 16.68
N GLU A 86 8.89 6.68 17.93
CA GLU A 86 8.21 7.66 18.77
C GLU A 86 8.57 9.07 18.35
N THR A 87 7.57 9.87 17.95
CA THR A 87 7.81 11.27 17.57
C THR A 87 7.62 12.25 18.74
N ARG A 88 7.10 11.77 19.87
CA ARG A 88 6.91 12.57 21.08
C ARG A 88 8.28 12.98 21.63
N GLY A 89 8.46 14.27 21.90
CA GLY A 89 9.74 14.80 22.41
C GLY A 89 10.79 15.04 21.33
N MET A 90 10.54 14.68 20.06
CA MET A 90 11.38 15.06 18.93
C MET A 90 11.10 16.51 18.53
N GLY A 91 11.57 17.47 19.34
CA GLY A 91 11.37 18.91 19.13
C GLY A 91 11.90 19.44 17.78
N ASN A 92 12.79 18.68 17.13
CA ASN A 92 13.53 19.03 15.91
C ASN A 92 12.70 18.83 14.63
N LEU A 93 11.58 18.10 14.68
CA LEU A 93 10.74 17.83 13.50
C LEU A 93 9.82 18.99 13.09
N LYS A 94 10.06 20.19 13.63
CA LYS A 94 9.46 21.45 13.15
C LYS A 94 10.25 22.05 11.98
N ASP A 95 11.55 21.75 11.93
CA ASP A 95 12.42 22.13 10.82
C ASP A 95 12.24 21.17 9.64
N ARG A 96 12.28 21.72 8.42
CA ARG A 96 11.98 20.96 7.21
C ARG A 96 13.06 19.94 6.90
N ASP A 97 14.33 20.31 7.10
CA ASP A 97 15.46 19.45 6.75
C ASP A 97 15.55 18.28 7.76
N SER A 98 15.38 18.59 9.04
CA SER A 98 15.29 17.58 10.11
C SER A 98 14.12 16.60 9.91
N ALA A 99 12.96 17.11 9.45
CA ALA A 99 11.82 16.25 9.10
C ALA A 99 12.09 15.38 7.87
N ASN A 100 12.81 15.91 6.90
CA ASN A 100 13.19 15.19 5.69
C ASN A 100 14.16 14.04 5.99
N GLU A 101 15.12 14.22 6.90
CA GLU A 101 16.02 13.14 7.34
C GLU A 101 15.25 11.96 7.94
N VAL A 102 14.30 12.25 8.84
CA VAL A 102 13.45 11.20 9.43
C VAL A 102 12.56 10.54 8.39
N TYR A 103 12.02 11.31 7.44
CA TYR A 103 11.28 10.76 6.31
C TYR A 103 12.12 9.80 5.46
N LEU A 104 13.34 10.20 5.07
CA LEU A 104 14.22 9.37 4.25
C LEU A 104 14.63 8.09 4.97
N ARG A 105 14.86 8.16 6.29
CA ARG A 105 15.09 6.98 7.11
C ARG A 105 13.89 6.03 7.10
N ILE A 106 12.69 6.54 7.35
CA ILE A 106 11.45 5.72 7.33
C ILE A 106 11.25 5.11 5.94
N LYS A 107 11.49 5.88 4.88
CA LYS A 107 11.41 5.40 3.50
C LYS A 107 12.37 4.22 3.28
N SER A 108 13.63 4.35 3.71
CA SER A 108 14.62 3.28 3.61
C SER A 108 14.22 2.04 4.43
N ASP A 109 13.66 2.23 5.64
CA ASP A 109 13.15 1.13 6.45
C ASP A 109 12.02 0.38 5.71
N VAL A 110 11.06 1.11 5.12
CA VAL A 110 9.96 0.53 4.33
C VAL A 110 10.47 -0.20 3.08
N GLU A 111 11.42 0.36 2.35
CA GLU A 111 12.05 -0.28 1.18
C GLU A 111 12.75 -1.59 1.58
N GLY A 112 13.42 -1.60 2.74
CA GLY A 112 14.04 -2.80 3.31
C GLY A 112 13.00 -3.88 3.66
N LEU A 113 11.92 -3.51 4.34
CA LEU A 113 10.81 -4.41 4.66
C LEU A 113 10.19 -5.03 3.40
N ILE A 114 9.92 -4.22 2.38
CA ILE A 114 9.37 -4.70 1.10
C ILE A 114 10.34 -5.66 0.40
N SER A 115 11.63 -5.33 0.40
CA SER A 115 12.66 -6.17 -0.21
C SER A 115 12.74 -7.53 0.47
N TYR A 116 12.74 -7.55 1.81
CA TYR A 116 12.69 -8.78 2.59
C TYR A 116 11.44 -9.63 2.29
N LEU A 117 10.27 -9.00 2.26
CA LEU A 117 9.00 -9.68 1.98
C LEU A 117 8.96 -10.26 0.56
N LYS A 118 9.58 -9.60 -0.43
CA LYS A 118 9.72 -10.14 -1.79
C LYS A 118 10.57 -11.41 -1.79
N THR A 119 11.71 -11.41 -1.11
CA THR A 119 12.54 -12.62 -0.96
C THR A 119 11.77 -13.74 -0.26
N LYS A 120 11.08 -13.45 0.85
CA LYS A 120 10.28 -14.46 1.56
C LYS A 120 9.12 -15.01 0.75
N ARG A 121 8.54 -14.20 -0.13
CA ARG A 121 7.53 -14.63 -1.09
C ARG A 121 8.08 -15.57 -2.15
N GLU A 122 9.30 -15.35 -2.63
CA GLU A 122 9.96 -16.23 -3.59
C GLU A 122 10.33 -17.58 -2.97
N GLU A 123 10.74 -17.57 -1.70
CA GLU A 123 11.10 -18.75 -0.93
C GLU A 123 9.89 -19.55 -0.40
N ASP A 124 8.68 -18.98 -0.40
CA ASP A 124 7.50 -19.60 0.24
C ASP A 124 6.94 -20.79 -0.57
N PRO A 125 7.10 -22.04 -0.10
CA PRO A 125 6.55 -23.21 -0.78
C PRO A 125 5.00 -23.24 -0.74
N TYR A 126 4.39 -22.45 0.15
CA TYR A 126 2.95 -22.34 0.35
C TYR A 126 2.35 -21.11 -0.35
N ARG A 127 3.07 -20.43 -1.25
CA ARG A 127 2.51 -19.31 -2.01
C ARG A 127 1.27 -19.74 -2.82
N SER A 128 1.32 -20.93 -3.42
CA SER A 128 0.22 -21.48 -4.24
C SER A 128 -0.97 -21.94 -3.40
N ILE A 129 -2.19 -21.58 -3.81
CA ILE A 129 -3.43 -22.03 -3.15
C ILE A 129 -3.52 -23.55 -3.07
N VAL A 130 -3.08 -24.25 -4.12
CA VAL A 130 -3.14 -25.72 -4.18
C VAL A 130 -2.21 -26.34 -3.14
N GLN A 131 -0.96 -25.86 -3.06
CA GLN A 131 0.02 -26.35 -2.08
C GLN A 131 -0.46 -26.08 -0.65
N ARG A 132 -1.08 -24.92 -0.41
CA ARG A 132 -1.71 -24.64 0.88
C ARG A 132 -2.82 -25.61 1.21
N ALA A 133 -3.74 -25.85 0.28
CA ALA A 133 -4.87 -26.74 0.50
C ALA A 133 -4.40 -28.15 0.88
N ILE A 134 -3.36 -28.67 0.21
CA ILE A 134 -2.73 -29.95 0.53
C ILE A 134 -2.13 -29.92 1.95
N SER A 135 -1.34 -28.88 2.26
CA SER A 135 -0.69 -28.75 3.57
C SER A 135 -1.68 -28.63 4.74
N GLN A 136 -2.75 -27.85 4.55
CA GLN A 136 -3.79 -27.64 5.56
C GLN A 136 -4.61 -28.90 5.80
N TYR A 137 -4.84 -29.71 4.76
CA TYR A 137 -5.52 -30.99 4.91
C TYR A 137 -4.68 -31.99 5.75
N SER A 138 -3.35 -31.91 5.64
CA SER A 138 -2.43 -32.74 6.41
C SER A 138 -2.09 -32.22 7.82
N MET A 139 -2.40 -30.95 8.11
CA MET A 139 -2.09 -30.32 9.40
C MET A 139 -3.19 -30.58 10.42
N VAL A 140 -2.78 -30.91 11.65
CA VAL A 140 -3.70 -31.19 12.77
C VAL A 140 -4.12 -29.88 13.47
N ASP A 141 -3.28 -28.85 13.46
CA ASP A 141 -3.53 -27.53 14.05
C ASP A 141 -3.31 -26.38 13.03
N PRO A 142 -4.32 -25.54 12.77
CA PRO A 142 -4.20 -24.35 11.91
C PRO A 142 -3.17 -23.30 12.35
N SER A 143 -2.71 -23.34 13.60
CA SER A 143 -1.67 -22.43 14.12
C SER A 143 -0.26 -22.79 13.67
N GLU A 144 -0.06 -23.98 13.08
CA GLU A 144 1.23 -24.44 12.55
C GLU A 144 1.48 -24.02 11.10
N VAL A 145 0.60 -23.20 10.51
CA VAL A 145 0.76 -22.74 9.12
C VAL A 145 2.08 -21.96 8.98
N PRO A 146 3.02 -22.40 8.14
CA PRO A 146 4.35 -21.82 8.10
C PRO A 146 4.31 -20.34 7.68
N THR A 147 5.01 -19.53 8.47
CA THR A 147 5.25 -18.11 8.23
C THR A 147 6.75 -17.85 8.18
N PHE A 148 7.14 -16.74 7.56
CA PHE A 148 8.52 -16.26 7.56
C PHE A 148 8.89 -15.67 8.92
N GLU A 149 10.18 -15.67 9.24
CA GLU A 149 10.68 -15.05 10.47
C GLU A 149 10.57 -13.51 10.37
N PRO A 150 10.09 -12.84 11.43
CA PRO A 150 9.97 -11.38 11.48
C PRO A 150 11.29 -10.65 11.74
#